data_AF-A0A7J8NTL3-F1
#
_entry.id   AF-A0A7J8NTL3-F1
#
_cell.length_a   1.000
_cell.length_b   1.000
_cell.length_c   1.000
_cell.angle_alpha   90.00
_cell.angle_beta   90.00
_cell.angle_gamma   90.00
#
_symmetry.space_group_name_H-M   'P 1'
#
loop_
_entity.id
_entity.type
_entity.pdbx_description
1 polymer ?
#
loop_
_entity_poly.entity_id
_entity_poly.type
_entity_poly.pdbx_seq_one_letter_code
_entity_poly.pdbx_strand_id
1 'polypeptide(L)'
;MVCSIQCPLPEDMADEKYLDDIKMKMPEHASSGHTILRNKAPRWHEHLQCWCLNFHGRVTVASVKNFQLAATVEESQLGGKEEEETVLQFGKVGDDTFTMDYRQPLSAFLAFAICLTSFGTKLACE
;
A
#
# COMPACT_ATOMS: atom_id res chain seq x y z
N MET A 1 -9.81 3.41 0.92
CA MET A 1 -8.85 3.99 -0.03
C MET A 1 -8.28 2.84 -0.86
N VAL A 2 -8.17 3.03 -2.18
CA VAL A 2 -7.57 2.07 -3.11
C VAL A 2 -6.59 2.85 -3.95
N CYS A 3 -5.36 2.35 -4.08
CA CYS A 3 -4.32 2.98 -4.88
C CYS A 3 -3.76 1.93 -5.83
N SER A 4 -3.74 2.24 -7.12
CA SER A 4 -3.10 1.40 -8.14
C SER A 4 -1.84 2.11 -8.57
N ILE A 5 -0.70 1.45 -8.43
CA ILE A 5 0.59 1.97 -8.87
C ILE A 5 1.09 1.12 -10.02
N GLN A 6 1.51 1.75 -11.11
CA GLN A 6 2.21 1.03 -12.18
C GLN A 6 3.65 0.83 -11.74
N CYS A 7 4.09 -0.42 -11.65
CA CYS A 7 5.49 -0.72 -11.43
C CYS A 7 6.16 -0.75 -12.80
N PRO A 8 7.18 0.08 -13.07
CA PRO A 8 8.02 -0.16 -14.24
C PRO A 8 8.66 -1.54 -14.03
N LEU A 9 8.32 -2.49 -14.90
CA LEU A 9 9.10 -3.72 -15.02
C LEU A 9 10.55 -3.31 -15.33
N PRO A 10 11.55 -4.09 -14.92
CA PRO A 10 12.92 -3.88 -15.35
C PRO A 10 13.06 -4.23 -16.84
N GLU A 11 12.51 -3.39 -17.70
CA GLU A 11 12.74 -3.32 -19.13
C GLU A 11 13.46 -1.99 -19.35
N ASP A 12 14.79 -1.98 -19.14
CA ASP A 12 15.77 -1.02 -19.71
C ASP A 12 17.06 -0.96 -18.87
N MET A 13 17.84 -2.04 -18.92
CA MET A 13 19.29 -1.90 -19.08
C MET A 13 19.67 -2.79 -20.26
N ALA A 14 19.59 -2.21 -21.45
CA ALA A 14 20.00 -2.86 -22.68
C ALA A 14 21.52 -3.11 -22.65
N ASP A 15 21.88 -4.39 -22.52
CA ASP A 15 23.06 -4.94 -23.18
C ASP A 15 22.54 -6.00 -24.17
N GLU A 16 22.53 -5.66 -25.47
CA GLU A 16 21.91 -6.39 -26.59
C GLU A 16 22.61 -7.73 -26.95
N LYS A 17 23.01 -8.57 -25.99
CA LYS A 17 23.80 -9.78 -26.33
C LYS A 17 23.38 -11.10 -25.69
N TYR A 18 22.15 -11.23 -25.22
CA TYR A 18 21.65 -12.50 -24.71
C TYR A 18 20.18 -12.77 -25.07
N LEU A 19 19.82 -12.49 -26.32
CA LEU A 19 18.51 -12.80 -26.86
C LEU A 19 18.64 -14.02 -27.77
N ASP A 20 18.55 -15.23 -27.22
CA ASP A 20 18.10 -16.41 -27.99
C ASP A 20 17.72 -17.63 -27.12
N ASP A 21 18.21 -17.76 -25.88
CA ASP A 21 18.09 -19.04 -25.15
C ASP A 21 16.98 -19.16 -24.08
N ILE A 22 16.17 -18.12 -23.83
CA ILE A 22 15.07 -18.20 -22.82
C ILE A 22 13.69 -18.14 -23.49
N LYS A 23 13.56 -18.80 -24.65
CA LYS A 23 12.28 -18.96 -25.35
C LYS A 23 11.41 -20.10 -24.78
N MET A 24 11.51 -20.43 -23.49
CA MET A 24 10.56 -21.38 -22.90
C MET A 24 10.06 -20.95 -21.52
N LYS A 25 8.76 -20.69 -21.51
CA LYS A 25 7.82 -20.85 -20.39
C LYS A 25 7.63 -19.62 -19.50
N MET A 26 7.04 -18.57 -20.07
CA MET A 26 6.21 -17.66 -19.28
C MET A 26 4.74 -18.02 -19.52
N PRO A 27 3.94 -18.29 -18.47
CA PRO A 27 2.53 -18.57 -18.63
C PRO A 27 1.81 -17.29 -19.12
N GLU A 28 1.01 -17.44 -20.16
CA GLU A 28 0.11 -16.42 -20.71
C GLU A 28 -0.96 -16.06 -19.68
N HIS A 29 -0.61 -15.21 -18.73
CA HIS A 29 -1.53 -14.30 -18.07
C HIS A 29 -0.71 -13.04 -17.76
N ALA A 30 -0.72 -12.10 -18.71
CA ALA A 30 -0.25 -10.74 -18.49
C ALA A 30 -1.18 -10.07 -17.46
N SER A 31 -0.99 -10.42 -16.19
CA SER A 31 -1.52 -9.65 -15.07
C SER A 31 -0.88 -8.27 -15.19
N SER A 32 -1.72 -7.24 -15.22
CA SER A 32 -1.31 -5.85 -15.44
C SER A 32 -0.05 -5.53 -14.64
N GLY A 33 0.94 -4.83 -15.21
CA GLY A 33 2.18 -4.39 -14.54
C GLY A 33 1.95 -3.36 -13.41
N HIS A 34 0.90 -3.54 -12.63
CA HIS A 34 0.41 -2.65 -11.61
C HIS A 34 0.27 -3.41 -10.30
N THR A 35 0.81 -2.83 -9.23
CA THR A 35 0.55 -3.28 -7.87
C THR A 35 -0.68 -2.55 -7.34
N ILE A 36 -1.66 -3.29 -6.85
CA ILE A 36 -2.85 -2.72 -6.20
C ILE A 36 -2.60 -2.69 -4.69
N LEU A 37 -2.66 -1.49 -4.13
CA LEU A 37 -2.61 -1.25 -2.69
C LEU A 37 -4.03 -0.97 -2.17
N ARG A 38 -4.44 -1.71 -1.15
CA ARG A 38 -5.75 -1.56 -0.51
C ARG A 38 -5.58 -1.10 0.92
N ASN A 39 -6.53 -0.31 1.41
CA ASN A 39 -6.60 0.00 2.83
C ASN A 39 -6.90 -1.26 3.64
N LYS A 40 -6.09 -1.55 4.64
CA LYS A 40 -6.29 -2.66 5.57
C LYS A 40 -7.62 -2.50 6.31
N ALA A 41 -8.36 -3.60 6.45
CA ALA A 41 -9.56 -3.63 7.26
C ALA A 41 -9.20 -3.43 8.74
N PRO A 42 -9.90 -2.55 9.48
CA PRO A 42 -9.66 -2.38 10.90
C PRO A 42 -10.04 -3.66 11.66
N ARG A 43 -9.36 -3.92 12.77
CA ARG A 43 -9.67 -5.02 13.67
C ARG A 43 -10.49 -4.51 14.85
N TRP A 44 -11.45 -5.31 15.31
CA TRP A 44 -12.15 -5.02 16.55
C TRP A 44 -11.19 -5.11 17.74
N HIS A 45 -11.20 -4.09 18.59
CA HIS A 45 -10.40 -4.03 19.79
C HIS A 45 -11.28 -4.11 21.03
N GLU A 46 -11.39 -5.31 21.60
CA GLU A 46 -12.32 -5.63 22.70
C GLU A 46 -12.27 -4.63 23.87
N HIS A 47 -11.07 -4.31 24.38
CA HIS A 47 -10.95 -3.42 25.54
C HIS A 47 -11.32 -1.96 25.25
N LEU A 48 -11.18 -1.52 23.99
CA LEU A 48 -11.48 -0.14 23.58
C LEU A 48 -12.86 -0.03 22.93
N GLN A 49 -13.52 -1.16 22.69
CA GLN A 49 -14.82 -1.27 22.01
C GLN A 49 -14.87 -0.45 20.71
N CYS A 50 -13.80 -0.52 19.91
CA CYS A 50 -13.69 0.22 18.66
C CYS A 50 -12.98 -0.59 17.57
N TRP A 51 -13.22 -0.18 16.32
CA TRP A 51 -12.50 -0.69 15.16
C TRP A 51 -11.21 0.12 14.99
N CYS A 52 -10.05 -0.52 15.12
CA CYS A 52 -8.76 0.16 14.98
C CYS A 52 -7.75 -0.65 14.18
N LEU A 53 -6.79 0.06 13.59
CA LEU A 53 -5.58 -0.53 13.02
C LEU A 53 -4.46 -0.48 14.06
N ASN A 54 -3.53 -1.43 13.98
CA ASN A 54 -2.35 -1.44 14.84
C ASN A 54 -1.22 -0.61 14.21
N PHE A 55 -1.04 0.61 14.71
CA PHE A 55 0.00 1.53 14.26
C PHE A 55 1.32 1.41 15.04
N HIS A 56 1.46 0.44 15.94
CA HIS A 56 2.68 0.21 16.73
C HIS A 56 3.18 1.48 17.46
N GLY A 57 2.25 2.29 17.97
CA GLY A 57 2.56 3.55 18.66
C GLY A 57 2.97 4.71 17.75
N ARG A 58 3.01 4.54 16.42
CA ARG A 58 3.32 5.61 15.46
C ARG A 58 2.19 6.62 15.33
N VAL A 59 0.95 6.18 15.52
CA VAL A 59 -0.26 7.01 15.47
C VAL A 59 -0.91 7.03 16.83
N THR A 60 -1.12 8.22 17.37
CA THR A 60 -1.54 8.43 18.76
C THR A 60 -2.85 9.22 18.87
N VAL A 61 -3.27 9.90 17.80
CA VAL A 61 -4.49 10.70 17.78
C VAL A 61 -5.51 10.11 16.81
N ALA A 62 -6.75 9.96 17.25
CA ALA A 62 -7.84 9.48 16.39
C ALA A 62 -8.10 10.45 15.23
N SER A 63 -8.22 9.92 14.01
CA SER A 63 -8.54 10.70 12.82
C SER A 63 -9.04 9.78 11.71
N VAL A 64 -9.94 10.31 10.87
CA VAL A 64 -10.34 9.65 9.61
C VAL A 64 -9.19 9.54 8.60
N LYS A 65 -8.06 10.21 8.86
CA LYS A 65 -6.83 10.16 8.06
C LYS A 65 -5.88 9.05 8.50
N ASN A 66 -6.22 8.27 9.53
CA ASN A 66 -5.39 7.17 9.98
C ASN A 66 -5.66 5.94 9.09
N PHE A 67 -4.68 5.53 8.29
CA PHE A 67 -4.83 4.40 7.39
C PHE A 67 -3.51 3.62 7.19
N GLN A 68 -3.66 2.37 6.78
CA GLN A 68 -2.56 1.49 6.35
C GLN A 68 -2.92 0.93 4.99
N LEU A 69 -2.01 1.04 4.01
CA LEU A 69 -2.14 0.38 2.72
C LEU A 69 -1.24 -0.85 2.68
N ALA A 70 -1.78 -1.96 2.19
CA ALA A 70 -1.06 -3.20 1.95
C ALA A 70 -1.24 -3.64 0.49
N ALA A 71 -0.25 -4.35 -0.05
CA ALA A 71 -0.32 -4.92 -1.39
C ALA A 71 -1.21 -6.16 -1.39
N THR A 72 -2.18 -6.21 -2.29
CA THR A 72 -2.96 -7.43 -2.50
C THR A 72 -2.18 -8.36 -3.41
N VAL A 73 -1.63 -9.44 -2.86
CA VAL A 73 -1.16 -10.58 -3.66
C VAL A 73 -2.40 -11.42 -3.97
N GLU A 74 -2.64 -11.75 -5.25
CA GLU A 74 -3.76 -12.61 -5.61
C GLU A 74 -3.65 -13.94 -4.84
N GLU A 75 -4.75 -14.33 -4.18
CA GLU A 75 -4.88 -15.46 -3.25
C GLU A 75 -4.54 -16.84 -3.88
N SER A 76 -4.22 -16.88 -5.17
CA SER A 76 -3.83 -18.10 -5.89
C SER A 76 -2.38 -18.54 -5.64
N GLN A 77 -1.53 -17.71 -5.00
CA GLN A 77 -0.07 -17.96 -4.94
C GLN A 77 0.51 -18.28 -3.56
N LEU A 78 -0.15 -17.97 -2.45
CA LEU A 78 0.40 -18.28 -1.11
C LEU A 78 -0.68 -18.79 -0.15
N GLY A 79 -0.66 -20.11 0.08
CA GLY A 79 -1.35 -20.77 1.20
C GLY A 79 -0.72 -20.48 2.56
N GLY A 80 -0.29 -19.24 2.79
CA GLY A 80 0.36 -18.78 4.00
C GLY A 80 -0.46 -17.68 4.66
N LYS A 81 -0.62 -17.79 5.97
CA LYS A 81 -1.24 -16.78 6.85
C LYS A 81 -0.32 -15.57 6.97
N GLU A 82 -0.03 -14.90 5.86
CA GLU A 82 0.84 -13.73 5.83
C GLU A 82 0.06 -12.52 6.34
N GLU A 83 0.54 -11.91 7.42
CA GLU A 83 0.13 -10.56 7.78
C GLU A 83 0.34 -9.66 6.56
N GLU A 84 -0.75 -9.20 5.95
CA GLU A 84 -0.73 -8.31 4.80
C GLU A 84 0.29 -7.17 5.04
N GLU A 85 1.41 -7.22 4.33
CA GLU A 85 2.55 -6.35 4.61
C GLU A 85 2.15 -4.89 4.35
N THR A 86 2.30 -4.05 5.38
CA THR A 86 1.97 -2.63 5.24
C THR A 86 3.05 -1.90 4.46
N VAL A 87 2.67 -1.40 3.29
CA VAL A 87 3.53 -0.64 2.36
C VAL A 87 3.52 0.84 2.69
N LEU A 88 2.37 1.38 3.13
CA LEU A 88 2.22 2.78 3.54
C LEU A 88 1.40 2.85 4.83
N GLN A 89 1.90 3.57 5.82
CA GLN A 89 1.18 3.89 7.05
C GLN A 89 1.17 5.41 7.24
N PHE A 90 -0.02 5.96 7.41
CA PHE A 90 -0.22 7.38 7.66
C PHE A 90 -1.17 7.60 8.82
N GLY A 91 -0.90 8.57 9.68
CA GLY A 91 -1.84 8.93 10.73
C GLY A 91 -1.40 10.09 11.62
N LYS A 92 -2.36 10.58 12.40
CA LYS A 92 -2.26 11.80 13.21
C LYS A 92 -1.52 11.54 14.53
N VAL A 93 -0.63 12.47 14.89
CA VAL A 93 0.10 12.47 16.17
C VAL A 93 -0.01 13.77 16.96
N GLY A 94 -0.46 14.85 16.32
CA GLY A 94 -0.74 16.16 16.92
C GLY A 94 -1.69 16.96 16.01
N ASP A 95 -2.03 18.20 16.36
CA ASP A 95 -3.10 18.96 15.68
C ASP A 95 -2.93 19.03 14.16
N ASP A 96 -1.74 19.44 13.71
CA ASP A 96 -1.34 19.50 12.30
C ASP A 96 -0.10 18.65 12.03
N THR A 97 0.12 17.62 12.85
CA THR A 97 1.30 16.75 12.76
C THR A 97 0.88 15.31 12.51
N PHE A 98 1.50 14.72 11.48
CA PHE A 98 1.22 13.36 11.02
C PHE A 98 2.52 12.60 10.81
N THR A 99 2.49 11.29 11.03
CA THR A 99 3.58 10.38 10.69
C THR A 99 3.28 9.70 9.36
N MET A 100 4.31 9.55 8.52
CA MET A 100 4.24 8.82 7.25
C MET A 100 5.39 7.81 7.18
N ASP A 101 5.07 6.53 7.27
CA ASP A 101 6.02 5.43 7.09
C ASP A 101 5.72 4.75 5.76
N TYR A 102 6.71 4.65 4.87
CA TYR A 102 6.54 4.03 3.57
C TYR A 102 7.67 3.04 3.30
N ARG A 103 7.37 2.03 2.47
CA ARG A 103 8.32 1.04 1.99
C ARG A 103 8.28 0.94 0.48
N GLN A 104 9.27 0.24 -0.07
CA GLN A 104 9.20 -0.20 -1.46
C GLN A 104 7.86 -0.91 -1.71
N PRO A 105 7.22 -0.69 -2.87
CA PRO A 105 7.73 0.01 -4.06
C PRO A 105 7.47 1.54 -4.08
N LEU A 106 6.97 2.14 -2.98
CA LEU A 106 6.67 3.57 -2.98
C LEU A 106 7.94 4.41 -2.81
N SER A 107 8.05 5.47 -3.60
CA SER A 107 8.94 6.59 -3.32
C SER A 107 8.30 7.53 -2.30
N ALA A 108 9.12 8.35 -1.64
CA ALA A 108 8.62 9.39 -0.72
C ALA A 108 7.58 10.31 -1.40
N PHE A 109 7.82 10.65 -2.68
CA PHE A 109 6.93 11.51 -3.45
C PHE A 109 5.56 10.86 -3.67
N LEU A 110 5.52 9.60 -4.13
CA LEU A 110 4.27 8.88 -4.34
C LEU A 110 3.52 8.66 -3.03
N ALA A 111 4.22 8.23 -1.97
CA ALA A 111 3.66 8.07 -0.64
C ALA A 111 3.03 9.38 -0.13
N PHE A 112 3.74 10.50 -0.27
CA PHE A 112 3.26 11.81 0.13
C PHE A 112 2.03 12.25 -0.67
N ALA A 113 2.05 12.08 -1.99
CA ALA A 113 0.92 12.40 -2.87
C ALA A 113 -0.34 11.61 -2.47
N ILE A 114 -0.21 10.30 -2.19
CA ILE A 114 -1.30 9.48 -1.68
C ILE A 114 -1.84 10.03 -0.36
N CYS A 115 -0.97 10.39 0.59
CA CYS A 115 -1.38 10.93 1.89
C CYS A 115 -2.15 12.25 1.76
N LEU A 116 -1.73 13.14 0.85
CA LEU A 116 -2.45 14.40 0.58
C LEU A 116 -3.89 14.18 0.13
N THR A 117 -4.18 13.09 -0.59
CA THR A 117 -5.57 12.78 -0.99
C THR A 117 -6.50 12.55 0.21
N SER A 118 -5.97 12.17 1.37
CA SER A 118 -6.75 12.01 2.61
C SER A 118 -7.20 13.34 3.23
N PHE A 119 -6.63 14.46 2.79
CA PHE A 119 -7.01 15.81 3.22
C PHE A 119 -8.11 16.41 2.37
N GLY A 120 -8.47 15.78 1.24
CA GLY A 120 -9.59 16.20 0.41
C GLY A 120 -10.88 16.28 1.22
N THR A 121 -11.55 17.43 1.18
CA THR A 121 -12.85 17.63 1.79
C THR A 121 -13.89 16.80 1.05
N LYS A 122 -14.59 15.92 1.77
CA LYS A 122 -15.88 15.44 1.29
C LYS A 122 -16.84 16.62 1.44
N LEU A 123 -17.47 17.07 0.36
CA LEU A 123 -18.39 18.21 0.33
C LEU A 123 -19.69 18.03 1.17
N ALA A 124 -19.76 17.04 2.06
CA ALA A 124 -20.97 16.68 2.79
C ALA A 124 -20.74 15.98 4.15
N CYS A 125 -19.57 16.11 4.78
CA CYS A 125 -19.33 15.52 6.11
C CYS A 125 -18.55 16.51 6.99
N GLU A 126 -19.25 17.13 7.94
CA GLU A 126 -18.67 17.68 9.18
C GLU A 126 -18.53 16.58 10.23
#